data_AF-A0A511KAS7-F1
#
_entry.id   AF-A0A511KAS7-F1
#
_cell.length_a   1.000
_cell.length_b   1.000
_cell.length_c   1.000
_cell.angle_alpha   90.00
_cell.angle_beta   90.00
_cell.angle_gamma   90.00
#
_symmetry.space_group_name_H-M   'P 1'
#
loop_
_entity.id
_entity.type
_entity.pdbx_description
1 polymer ?
#
loop_
_entity_poly.entity_id
_entity_poly.type
_entity_poly.pdbx_seq_one_letter_code
_entity_poly.pdbx_strand_id
1 'polypeptide(L)'
;MSDRPTRALVEAAPPAARLKPPSLPVDTRSRRWIVFSFWAVVLLGLPLWWSTTTLERRSLPNNRVQDWADNWEGRIPRRDDLRKDSDSRVARFSSHYKVVLSLLNQDASRGGAILTWDAPSLIKQHLRPLLTTLRPLHNFTFETHIQYFSPLAIKLHRDEQAGTLVEENDLRAFVNNADWNLATGDTLDPVIHLMLYVPSAENRPMRIRAGDGIKSAPAFIMPQRGGVVIFNPPPSSPESPSLVSLDLPSSAFAPSFRLLEQQLRILLGLGAARLNGVEQAQVDRLIHRRMREAVEGCVETLQATVKMARDIPNMRIGRDVQERVKQALDALDNASSASAPVDALRHAALAQTLASQAYFDPSMVALLYFPDEHKYAIYTPLFVPVAVPLLVGLLREFKAWKKARKEKMASGKLEGRDGFVDGKDKVD
;
A
#
# COMPACT_ATOMS: atom_id res chain seq x y z
N MET A 1 -107.45 -37.42 15.76
CA MET A 1 -107.57 -38.83 15.32
C MET A 1 -106.85 -38.98 13.98
N SER A 2 -106.25 -40.15 13.72
CA SER A 2 -105.38 -40.48 12.56
C SER A 2 -104.18 -39.55 12.37
N ASP A 3 -102.95 -39.91 12.76
CA ASP A 3 -102.13 -41.06 12.33
C ASP A 3 -101.66 -40.94 10.87
N ARG A 4 -100.33 -40.97 10.68
CA ARG A 4 -99.62 -40.92 9.39
C ARG A 4 -98.36 -41.79 9.50
N PRO A 5 -98.18 -42.80 8.63
CA PRO A 5 -97.08 -43.73 8.77
C PRO A 5 -95.75 -43.20 8.24
N THR A 6 -94.74 -43.47 9.05
CA THR A 6 -93.29 -43.49 8.84
C THR A 6 -92.85 -44.01 7.48
N ARG A 7 -91.77 -43.42 6.93
CA ARG A 7 -90.81 -44.15 6.09
C ARG A 7 -89.40 -43.78 6.52
N ALA A 8 -88.65 -44.76 7.02
CA ALA A 8 -87.30 -44.56 7.54
C ALA A 8 -86.26 -44.45 6.41
N LEU A 9 -85.27 -43.58 6.61
CA LEU A 9 -83.98 -43.64 5.92
C LEU A 9 -82.93 -44.08 6.94
N VAL A 10 -82.03 -44.96 6.52
CA VAL A 10 -80.94 -45.50 7.34
C VAL A 10 -79.85 -44.44 7.43
N GLU A 11 -79.52 -44.00 8.64
CA GLU A 11 -78.38 -43.11 8.91
C GLU A 11 -77.21 -43.91 9.52
N ALA A 12 -76.00 -43.67 9.02
CA ALA A 12 -74.82 -44.45 9.36
C ALA A 12 -74.19 -44.05 10.71
N ALA A 13 -73.61 -45.01 11.41
CA ALA A 13 -72.95 -44.77 12.69
C ALA A 13 -71.73 -43.82 12.54
N PRO A 14 -71.50 -42.88 13.48
CA PRO A 14 -70.37 -41.96 13.43
C PRO A 14 -69.03 -42.67 13.70
N PRO A 15 -67.91 -42.17 13.13
CA PRO A 15 -66.61 -42.82 13.26
C PRO A 15 -66.03 -42.70 14.67
N ALA A 16 -65.42 -43.78 15.16
CA ALA A 16 -64.81 -43.82 16.49
C ALA A 16 -63.69 -42.77 16.67
N ALA A 17 -63.71 -42.07 17.79
CA ALA A 17 -62.73 -41.03 18.10
C ALA A 17 -61.32 -41.60 18.25
N ARG A 18 -60.34 -41.02 17.53
CA ARG A 18 -58.93 -41.38 17.68
C ARG A 18 -58.43 -40.98 19.08
N LEU A 19 -58.10 -41.98 19.90
CA LEU A 19 -57.44 -41.77 21.19
C LEU A 19 -56.12 -41.02 20.99
N LYS A 20 -55.96 -39.88 21.66
CA LYS A 20 -54.65 -39.21 21.76
C LYS A 20 -53.76 -40.04 22.69
N PRO A 21 -52.50 -40.35 22.31
CA PRO A 21 -51.62 -41.14 23.17
C PRO A 21 -51.32 -40.38 24.47
N PRO A 22 -51.11 -41.10 25.59
CA PRO A 22 -50.88 -40.49 26.89
C PRO A 22 -49.57 -39.69 26.91
N SER A 23 -49.64 -38.44 27.38
CA SER A 23 -48.45 -37.61 27.58
C SER A 23 -47.66 -38.10 28.78
N LEU A 24 -46.43 -38.57 28.56
CA LEU A 24 -45.49 -38.94 29.64
C LEU A 24 -45.29 -37.77 30.62
N PRO A 25 -45.21 -38.04 31.94
CA PRO A 25 -44.97 -37.00 32.94
C PRO A 25 -43.52 -36.51 32.87
N VAL A 26 -43.28 -35.47 32.06
CA VAL A 26 -41.97 -34.81 31.96
C VAL A 26 -41.69 -34.05 33.26
N ASP A 27 -40.67 -34.49 34.01
CA ASP A 27 -40.27 -33.81 35.25
C ASP A 27 -39.87 -32.35 34.97
N THR A 28 -40.64 -31.45 35.57
CA THR A 28 -40.45 -29.99 35.45
C THR A 28 -39.13 -29.51 36.07
N ARG A 29 -38.56 -30.24 37.04
CA ARG A 29 -37.28 -29.89 37.65
C ARG A 29 -36.13 -30.22 36.69
N SER A 30 -36.12 -31.42 36.12
CA SER A 30 -35.18 -31.83 35.08
C SER A 30 -35.24 -30.91 33.85
N ARG A 31 -36.43 -30.55 33.37
CA ARG A 31 -36.58 -29.60 32.25
C ARG A 31 -35.94 -28.23 32.53
N ARG A 32 -36.08 -27.71 33.76
CA ARG A 32 -35.45 -26.45 34.18
C ARG A 32 -33.93 -26.52 34.16
N TRP A 33 -33.35 -27.62 34.66
CA TRP A 33 -31.90 -27.83 34.62
C TRP A 33 -31.35 -27.93 33.19
N ILE A 34 -32.07 -28.59 32.27
CA ILE A 34 -31.67 -28.69 30.85
C ILE A 34 -31.71 -27.31 30.18
N VAL A 35 -32.77 -26.52 30.37
CA VAL A 35 -32.83 -25.15 29.82
C VAL A 35 -31.73 -24.29 30.44
N PHE A 36 -31.49 -24.41 31.75
CA PHE A 36 -30.43 -23.66 32.43
C PHE A 36 -29.03 -24.04 31.95
N SER A 37 -28.72 -25.32 31.74
CA SER A 37 -27.39 -25.75 31.29
C SER A 37 -27.07 -25.27 29.87
N PHE A 38 -28.03 -25.34 28.94
CA PHE A 38 -27.88 -24.75 27.61
C PHE A 38 -27.59 -23.26 27.67
N TRP A 39 -28.34 -22.50 28.47
CA TRP A 39 -28.12 -21.05 28.59
C TRP A 39 -26.83 -20.71 29.36
N ALA A 40 -26.39 -21.53 30.32
CA ALA A 40 -25.09 -21.37 30.96
C ALA A 40 -23.93 -21.57 29.96
N VAL A 41 -24.01 -22.58 29.09
CA VAL A 41 -23.03 -22.79 28.00
C VAL A 41 -23.05 -21.64 27.01
N VAL A 42 -24.21 -21.10 26.63
CA VAL A 42 -24.30 -19.92 25.75
C VAL A 42 -23.72 -18.67 26.41
N LEU A 43 -23.99 -18.43 27.70
CA LEU A 43 -23.50 -17.26 28.44
C LEU A 43 -21.99 -17.30 28.72
N LEU A 44 -21.39 -18.48 28.85
CA LEU A 44 -19.93 -18.65 28.97
C LEU A 44 -19.24 -18.72 27.61
N GLY A 45 -19.90 -19.33 26.62
CA GLY A 45 -19.39 -19.53 25.27
C GLY A 45 -19.37 -18.25 24.42
N LEU A 46 -20.38 -17.38 24.54
CA LEU A 46 -20.42 -16.11 23.79
C LEU A 46 -19.24 -15.18 24.10
N PRO A 47 -18.88 -14.89 25.37
CA PRO A 47 -17.69 -14.10 25.70
C PRO A 47 -16.40 -14.74 25.20
N LEU A 48 -16.26 -16.06 25.33
CA LEU A 48 -15.05 -16.79 24.93
C LEU A 48 -14.90 -16.85 23.39
N TRP A 49 -16.00 -17.04 22.67
CA TRP A 49 -16.06 -16.95 21.21
C TRP A 49 -15.79 -15.53 20.74
N TRP A 50 -16.36 -14.51 21.37
CA TRP A 50 -16.10 -13.12 21.04
C TRP A 50 -14.61 -12.80 21.22
N SER A 51 -14.04 -13.13 22.37
CA SER A 51 -12.61 -12.92 22.67
C SER A 51 -11.64 -13.67 21.75
N THR A 52 -12.07 -14.79 21.13
CA THR A 52 -11.22 -15.59 20.22
C THR A 52 -11.45 -15.27 18.74
N THR A 53 -12.54 -14.57 18.38
CA THR A 53 -12.88 -14.20 16.99
C THR A 53 -12.80 -12.70 16.70
N THR A 54 -12.59 -11.85 17.70
CA THR A 54 -12.25 -10.43 17.48
C THR A 54 -10.88 -10.29 16.84
N LEU A 55 -10.83 -9.68 15.65
CA LEU A 55 -9.60 -9.28 14.98
C LEU A 55 -8.84 -8.24 15.80
N GLU A 56 -7.51 -8.36 15.89
CA GLU A 56 -6.69 -7.37 16.56
C GLU A 56 -6.67 -6.06 15.74
N ARG A 57 -7.25 -5.00 16.31
CA ARG A 57 -7.27 -3.66 15.73
C ARG A 57 -6.79 -2.64 16.75
N ARG A 58 -5.51 -2.27 16.68
CA ARG A 58 -4.93 -1.19 17.49
C ARG A 58 -5.43 0.17 17.00
N SER A 59 -5.60 1.11 17.92
CA SER A 59 -5.96 2.50 17.59
C SER A 59 -4.76 3.26 17.04
N LEU A 60 -4.92 3.95 15.91
CA LEU A 60 -3.91 4.88 15.39
C LEU A 60 -4.02 6.25 16.10
N PRO A 61 -2.91 7.01 16.21
CA PRO A 61 -2.88 8.32 16.85
C PRO A 61 -3.49 9.43 15.97
N ASN A 62 -4.76 9.26 15.59
CA ASN A 62 -5.46 10.10 14.60
C ASN A 62 -5.32 11.60 14.86
N ASN A 63 -5.42 12.03 16.11
CA ASN A 63 -5.33 13.45 16.49
C ASN A 63 -3.95 14.07 16.16
N ARG A 64 -2.85 13.32 16.34
CA ARG A 64 -1.49 13.78 15.97
C ARG A 64 -1.29 13.81 14.46
N VAL A 65 -1.86 12.83 13.74
CA VAL A 65 -1.85 12.83 12.26
C VAL A 65 -2.61 14.03 11.70
N GLN A 66 -3.76 14.37 12.28
CA GLN A 66 -4.56 15.53 11.88
C GLN A 66 -3.87 16.86 12.21
N ASP A 67 -3.30 17.01 13.41
CA ASP A 67 -2.50 18.19 13.78
C ASP A 67 -1.30 18.40 12.83
N TRP A 68 -0.59 17.33 12.48
CA TRP A 68 0.46 17.41 11.47
C TRP A 68 -0.09 17.78 10.09
N ALA A 69 -1.21 17.18 9.66
CA ALA A 69 -1.83 17.49 8.37
C ALA A 69 -2.25 18.95 8.23
N ASP A 70 -2.81 19.54 9.28
CA ASP A 70 -3.33 20.91 9.25
C ASP A 70 -2.22 21.96 9.45
N ASN A 71 -1.11 21.60 10.14
CA ASN A 71 -0.09 22.58 10.58
C ASN A 71 1.34 22.37 10.01
N TRP A 72 1.62 21.32 9.23
CA TRP A 72 3.01 21.03 8.78
C TRP A 72 3.66 22.17 7.99
N GLU A 73 2.90 22.92 7.19
CA GLU A 73 3.44 24.03 6.40
C GLU A 73 4.01 25.16 7.26
N GLY A 74 3.43 25.40 8.44
CA GLY A 74 3.91 26.36 9.43
C GLY A 74 5.10 25.82 10.24
N ARG A 75 5.16 24.50 10.47
CA ARG A 75 6.29 23.84 11.15
C ARG A 75 7.54 23.78 10.28
N ILE A 76 7.38 23.66 8.96
CA ILE A 76 8.48 23.61 7.98
C ILE A 76 8.23 24.70 6.93
N PRO A 77 8.52 25.97 7.26
CA PRO A 77 8.24 27.10 6.37
C PRO A 77 8.98 26.95 5.04
N ARG A 78 8.37 27.47 3.98
CA ARG A 78 9.00 27.56 2.67
C ARG A 78 10.06 28.66 2.71
N ARG A 79 11.25 28.43 2.13
CA ARG A 79 12.20 29.51 1.88
C ARG A 79 11.82 30.26 0.60
N ASP A 80 11.82 31.58 0.65
CA ASP A 80 11.34 32.45 -0.45
C ASP A 80 12.22 32.40 -1.72
N ASP A 81 13.46 31.92 -1.59
CA ASP A 81 14.40 31.69 -2.69
C ASP A 81 14.07 30.45 -3.55
N LEU A 82 13.17 29.59 -3.07
CA LEU A 82 12.71 28.41 -3.80
C LEU A 82 11.64 28.78 -4.83
N ARG A 83 11.98 28.72 -6.12
CA ARG A 83 11.03 28.87 -7.24
C ARG A 83 9.83 27.91 -7.10
N LYS A 84 8.64 28.37 -7.51
CA LYS A 84 7.39 27.59 -7.45
C LYS A 84 7.34 26.47 -8.49
N ASP A 85 8.06 26.63 -9.60
CA ASP A 85 8.09 25.63 -10.67
C ASP A 85 8.97 24.45 -10.28
N SER A 86 8.30 23.36 -9.89
CA SER A 86 8.92 22.04 -9.80
C SER A 86 9.25 21.56 -11.21
N ASP A 87 10.55 21.63 -11.57
CA ASP A 87 11.06 21.02 -12.80
C ASP A 87 10.64 19.55 -12.84
N SER A 88 9.74 19.22 -13.77
CA SER A 88 9.07 17.91 -13.86
C SER A 88 10.03 16.76 -14.12
N ARG A 89 11.29 17.07 -14.51
CA ARG A 89 12.37 16.09 -14.69
C ARG A 89 12.93 15.59 -13.36
N VAL A 90 12.85 16.38 -12.28
CA VAL A 90 13.44 16.06 -10.98
C VAL A 90 12.75 14.84 -10.38
N ALA A 91 13.53 13.82 -10.00
CA ALA A 91 13.03 12.64 -9.31
C ALA A 91 12.47 13.00 -7.93
N ARG A 92 11.40 12.32 -7.51
CA ARG A 92 10.83 12.44 -6.14
C ARG A 92 11.88 12.05 -5.11
N PHE A 93 11.89 12.74 -3.97
CA PHE A 93 12.84 12.47 -2.89
C PHE A 93 12.82 11.00 -2.44
N SER A 94 14.02 10.46 -2.20
CA SER A 94 14.26 9.25 -1.43
C SER A 94 15.60 9.36 -0.71
N SER A 95 15.72 8.73 0.46
CA SER A 95 16.99 8.52 1.16
C SER A 95 17.89 7.49 0.47
N HIS A 96 17.30 6.56 -0.27
CA HIS A 96 18.00 5.52 -1.03
C HIS A 96 17.62 5.60 -2.52
N TYR A 97 18.62 5.67 -3.40
CA TYR A 97 18.44 5.56 -4.84
C TYR A 97 19.28 4.43 -5.41
N LYS A 98 18.69 3.68 -6.33
CA LYS A 98 19.40 2.69 -7.15
C LYS A 98 19.69 3.29 -8.51
N VAL A 99 20.97 3.40 -8.89
CA VAL A 99 21.38 3.96 -10.18
C VAL A 99 21.86 2.83 -11.09
N VAL A 100 21.11 2.57 -12.16
CA VAL A 100 21.42 1.51 -13.13
C VAL A 100 22.10 2.12 -14.34
N LEU A 101 23.38 1.80 -14.55
CA LEU A 101 24.14 2.18 -15.73
C LEU A 101 24.01 1.08 -16.79
N SER A 102 23.30 1.37 -17.88
CA SER A 102 23.08 0.42 -18.97
C SER A 102 23.83 0.84 -20.23
N LEU A 103 24.77 0.01 -20.68
CA LEU A 103 25.36 0.10 -22.02
C LEU A 103 24.46 -0.68 -23.00
N LEU A 104 23.86 0.02 -23.96
CA LEU A 104 22.88 -0.56 -24.89
C LEU A 104 23.44 -0.51 -26.31
N ASN A 105 23.72 -1.66 -26.92
CA ASN A 105 24.12 -1.76 -28.32
C ASN A 105 22.88 -2.00 -29.19
N GLN A 106 22.69 -1.20 -30.25
CA GLN A 106 21.56 -1.38 -31.17
C GLN A 106 21.52 -2.80 -31.75
N ASP A 107 22.65 -3.25 -32.29
CA ASP A 107 22.84 -4.55 -32.89
C ASP A 107 24.34 -4.91 -32.86
N ALA A 108 24.74 -5.83 -31.99
CA ALA A 108 26.11 -6.34 -31.93
C ALA A 108 26.46 -7.36 -33.03
N SER A 109 25.47 -7.95 -33.72
CA SER A 109 25.73 -8.97 -34.75
C SER A 109 26.35 -8.38 -36.02
N ARG A 110 26.05 -7.11 -36.32
CA ARG A 110 26.67 -6.32 -37.41
C ARG A 110 28.07 -5.80 -37.05
N GLY A 111 28.56 -6.15 -35.86
CA GLY A 111 29.90 -5.81 -35.38
C GLY A 111 30.10 -4.32 -35.10
N GLY A 112 31.33 -3.99 -34.71
CA GLY A 112 31.68 -2.65 -34.23
C GLY A 112 30.92 -2.20 -32.96
N ALA A 113 30.38 -3.16 -32.19
CA ALA A 113 29.69 -2.94 -30.92
C ALA A 113 30.65 -2.99 -29.74
N ILE A 114 30.23 -2.42 -28.61
CA ILE A 114 31.03 -2.36 -27.38
C ILE A 114 30.60 -3.53 -26.50
N LEU A 115 31.49 -4.52 -26.36
CA LEU A 115 31.18 -5.74 -25.60
C LEU A 115 31.55 -5.64 -24.11
N THR A 116 32.53 -4.80 -23.78
CA THR A 116 33.03 -4.62 -22.41
C THR A 116 33.28 -3.14 -22.11
N TRP A 117 33.21 -2.76 -20.83
CA TRP A 117 33.55 -1.42 -20.35
C TRP A 117 33.97 -1.44 -18.88
N ASP A 118 34.90 -0.56 -18.50
CA ASP A 118 35.28 -0.36 -17.10
C ASP A 118 34.37 0.69 -16.43
N ALA A 119 33.10 0.30 -16.24
CA ALA A 119 32.14 1.13 -15.52
C ALA A 119 32.59 1.51 -14.09
N PRO A 120 33.19 0.63 -13.26
CA PRO A 120 33.65 0.98 -11.92
C PRO A 120 34.65 2.14 -11.90
N SER A 121 35.65 2.17 -12.79
CA SER A 121 36.59 3.30 -12.87
C SER A 121 35.93 4.57 -13.38
N LEU A 122 35.03 4.47 -14.37
CA LEU A 122 34.30 5.63 -14.91
C LEU A 122 33.37 6.27 -13.86
N ILE A 123 32.66 5.45 -13.06
CA ILE A 123 31.88 5.91 -11.91
C ILE A 123 32.80 6.59 -10.88
N LYS A 124 33.94 5.96 -10.54
CA LYS A 124 34.93 6.50 -9.59
C LYS A 124 35.53 7.84 -10.04
N GLN A 125 35.75 8.03 -11.34
CA GLN A 125 36.35 9.24 -11.90
C GLN A 125 35.34 10.38 -12.11
N HIS A 126 34.16 10.09 -12.65
CA HIS A 126 33.22 11.12 -13.10
C HIS A 126 32.03 11.34 -12.16
N LEU A 127 31.47 10.30 -11.54
CA LEU A 127 30.27 10.42 -10.70
C LEU A 127 30.60 10.57 -9.22
N ARG A 128 31.65 9.90 -8.72
CA ARG A 128 32.04 9.92 -7.31
C ARG A 128 32.21 11.31 -6.67
N PRO A 129 32.73 12.36 -7.35
CA PRO A 129 32.79 13.70 -6.76
C PRO A 129 31.39 14.23 -6.38
N LEU A 130 30.42 14.14 -7.30
CA LEU A 130 29.03 14.55 -7.07
C LEU A 130 28.37 13.71 -5.97
N LEU A 131 28.54 12.39 -6.02
CA LEU A 131 27.97 11.46 -5.05
C LEU A 131 28.53 11.68 -3.64
N THR A 132 29.80 12.07 -3.52
CA THR A 132 30.43 12.37 -2.23
C THR A 132 29.83 13.63 -1.60
N THR A 133 29.54 14.67 -2.40
CA THR A 133 28.85 15.88 -1.93
C THR A 133 27.41 15.59 -1.50
N LEU A 134 26.70 14.69 -2.19
CA LEU A 134 25.29 14.38 -1.92
C LEU A 134 25.07 13.25 -0.90
N ARG A 135 26.15 12.60 -0.43
CA ARG A 135 26.11 11.54 0.58
C ARG A 135 25.32 11.89 1.87
N PRO A 136 25.27 13.14 2.37
CA PRO A 136 24.44 13.49 3.52
C PRO A 136 22.92 13.45 3.24
N LEU A 137 22.50 13.48 1.98
CA LEU A 137 21.09 13.53 1.57
C LEU A 137 20.59 12.18 1.06
N HIS A 138 21.46 11.46 0.36
CA HIS A 138 21.11 10.28 -0.42
C HIS A 138 22.21 9.22 -0.32
N ASN A 139 21.79 7.97 -0.11
CA ASN A 139 22.61 6.79 -0.31
C ASN A 139 22.37 6.25 -1.73
N PHE A 140 23.44 5.95 -2.46
CA PHE A 140 23.38 5.51 -3.85
C PHE A 140 23.96 4.10 -4.00
N THR A 141 23.13 3.18 -4.48
CA THR A 141 23.58 1.86 -4.96
C THR A 141 23.76 1.90 -6.47
N PHE A 142 24.71 1.14 -7.01
CA PHE A 142 25.05 1.12 -8.43
C PHE A 142 24.97 -0.29 -8.98
N GLU A 143 24.27 -0.45 -10.09
CA GLU A 143 24.27 -1.67 -10.91
C GLU A 143 24.66 -1.32 -12.34
N THR A 144 25.38 -2.21 -13.00
CA THR A 144 25.93 -1.99 -14.34
C THR A 144 25.53 -3.15 -15.24
N HIS A 145 24.93 -2.86 -16.38
CA HIS A 145 24.48 -3.86 -17.34
C HIS A 145 24.98 -3.54 -18.76
N ILE A 146 25.19 -4.59 -19.57
CA ILE A 146 25.52 -4.48 -20.99
C ILE A 146 24.49 -5.30 -21.77
N GLN A 147 23.75 -4.64 -22.66
CA GLN A 147 22.81 -5.27 -23.57
C GLN A 147 23.41 -5.24 -24.99
N TYR A 148 23.50 -6.42 -25.61
CA TYR A 148 24.12 -6.60 -26.92
C TYR A 148 23.17 -6.37 -28.11
N PHE A 149 21.86 -6.38 -27.84
CA PHE A 149 20.82 -6.19 -28.85
C PHE A 149 19.66 -5.37 -28.26
N SER A 150 19.54 -4.13 -28.72
CA SER A 150 18.56 -3.14 -28.27
C SER A 150 18.02 -2.39 -29.50
N PRO A 151 17.21 -3.04 -30.35
CA PRO A 151 16.65 -2.42 -31.54
C PRO A 151 15.76 -1.23 -31.16
N LEU A 152 15.72 -0.23 -32.03
CA LEU A 152 14.85 0.94 -31.87
C LEU A 152 13.46 0.62 -32.44
N ALA A 153 12.42 0.94 -31.67
CA ALA A 153 11.03 0.88 -32.11
C ALA A 153 10.61 2.08 -32.99
N ILE A 154 11.49 3.09 -33.13
CA ILE A 154 11.24 4.34 -33.85
C ILE A 154 11.74 4.28 -35.30
N LYS A 155 11.11 5.06 -36.18
CA LYS A 155 11.56 5.20 -37.57
C LYS A 155 12.78 6.11 -37.63
N LEU A 156 13.81 5.67 -38.33
CA LEU A 156 15.06 6.40 -38.49
C LEU A 156 15.06 7.15 -39.82
N HIS A 157 15.25 8.47 -39.77
CA HIS A 157 15.42 9.29 -40.96
C HIS A 157 16.91 9.39 -41.28
N ARG A 158 17.32 9.05 -42.50
CA ARG A 158 18.70 9.26 -42.98
C ARG A 158 18.77 10.56 -43.77
N ASP A 159 19.82 11.34 -43.51
CA ASP A 159 20.14 12.59 -44.17
C ASP A 159 21.58 12.48 -44.69
N GLU A 160 21.78 12.75 -45.98
CA GLU A 160 23.03 12.51 -46.70
C GLU A 160 24.23 13.29 -46.12
N GLN A 161 23.98 14.41 -45.44
CA GLN A 161 25.03 15.23 -44.83
C GLN A 161 25.15 15.07 -43.30
N ALA A 162 24.07 14.65 -42.63
CA ALA A 162 24.00 14.65 -41.16
C ALA A 162 24.01 13.24 -40.51
N GLY A 163 23.87 12.19 -41.32
CA GLY A 163 23.83 10.80 -40.85
C GLY A 163 22.41 10.34 -40.50
N THR A 164 22.27 9.55 -39.45
CA THR A 164 20.96 9.08 -38.97
C THR A 164 20.39 10.07 -37.96
N LEU A 165 19.16 10.50 -38.17
CA LEU A 165 18.48 11.52 -37.38
C LEU A 165 17.26 10.94 -36.66
N VAL A 166 17.18 11.26 -35.36
CA VAL A 166 16.09 10.92 -34.45
C VAL A 166 15.37 12.21 -34.08
N GLU A 167 14.05 12.24 -34.22
CA GLU A 167 13.26 13.43 -33.89
C GLU A 167 12.99 13.55 -32.39
N GLU A 168 12.94 14.77 -31.87
CA GLU A 168 12.69 15.02 -30.43
C GLU A 168 11.34 14.46 -29.94
N ASN A 169 10.34 14.39 -30.82
CA ASN A 169 9.03 13.78 -30.54
C ASN A 169 9.14 12.26 -30.26
N ASP A 170 10.00 11.57 -31.03
CA ASP A 170 10.21 10.13 -30.96
C ASP A 170 11.11 9.72 -29.78
N LEU A 171 11.80 10.65 -29.12
CA LEU A 171 12.64 10.36 -27.94
C LEU A 171 11.88 9.72 -26.78
N ARG A 172 10.55 9.91 -26.70
CA ARG A 172 9.70 9.22 -25.71
C ARG A 172 9.54 7.73 -26.02
N ALA A 173 9.56 7.35 -27.29
CA ALA A 173 9.47 5.98 -27.77
C ALA A 173 10.84 5.33 -28.00
N PHE A 174 11.93 6.11 -27.93
CA PHE A 174 13.31 5.63 -28.06
C PHE A 174 13.65 4.53 -27.05
N VAL A 175 13.09 4.60 -25.84
CA VAL A 175 13.30 3.64 -24.75
C VAL A 175 12.04 2.79 -24.56
N ASN A 176 11.96 1.62 -25.22
CA ASN A 176 10.86 0.70 -24.99
C ASN A 176 11.08 -0.15 -23.73
N ASN A 177 10.49 0.28 -22.61
CA ASN A 177 10.59 -0.41 -21.32
C ASN A 177 9.94 -1.81 -21.29
N ALA A 178 9.16 -2.20 -22.31
CA ALA A 178 8.60 -3.55 -22.41
C ALA A 178 9.58 -4.55 -23.04
N ASP A 179 10.33 -4.12 -24.06
CA ASP A 179 11.29 -4.99 -24.77
C ASP A 179 12.68 -4.95 -24.13
N TRP A 180 13.04 -3.82 -23.52
CA TRP A 180 14.33 -3.64 -22.87
C TRP A 180 14.19 -4.20 -21.45
N ASN A 181 14.74 -5.39 -21.23
CA ASN A 181 14.83 -6.05 -19.93
C ASN A 181 15.84 -5.30 -19.03
N LEU A 182 15.47 -4.07 -18.65
CA LEU A 182 16.15 -3.21 -17.70
C LEU A 182 15.95 -3.82 -16.32
N ALA A 183 16.70 -4.87 -16.02
CA ALA A 183 16.54 -5.71 -14.84
C ALA A 183 16.67 -4.93 -13.53
N THR A 184 15.58 -4.33 -13.08
CA THR A 184 15.44 -3.74 -11.75
C THR A 184 15.15 -4.89 -10.79
N GLY A 185 16.20 -5.52 -10.26
CA GLY A 185 16.04 -6.53 -9.21
C GLY A 185 15.21 -5.98 -8.05
N ASP A 186 14.30 -6.82 -7.52
CA ASP A 186 13.20 -6.46 -6.62
C ASP A 186 13.64 -5.50 -5.51
N THR A 187 13.25 -4.22 -5.65
CA THR A 187 13.48 -3.19 -4.64
C THR A 187 12.31 -2.22 -4.57
N LEU A 188 12.10 -1.67 -3.38
CA LEU A 188 11.20 -0.55 -3.13
C LEU A 188 11.89 0.81 -3.36
N ASP A 189 13.21 0.82 -3.56
CA ASP A 189 13.98 2.03 -3.83
C ASP A 189 13.72 2.56 -5.25
N PRO A 190 13.52 3.89 -5.43
CA PRO A 190 13.39 4.46 -6.77
C PRO A 190 14.67 4.26 -7.60
N VAL A 191 14.47 3.80 -8.83
CA VAL A 191 15.54 3.50 -9.78
C VAL A 191 15.75 4.66 -10.77
N ILE A 192 17.00 5.10 -10.91
CA ILE A 192 17.43 6.08 -11.93
C ILE A 192 18.24 5.33 -12.99
N HIS A 193 17.76 5.34 -14.23
CA HIS A 193 18.46 4.70 -15.35
C HIS A 193 19.38 5.70 -16.06
N LEU A 194 20.66 5.36 -16.17
CA LEU A 194 21.66 6.12 -16.93
C LEU A 194 22.13 5.27 -18.11
N MET A 195 21.61 5.57 -19.30
CA MET A 195 21.76 4.73 -20.49
C MET A 195 22.79 5.33 -21.45
N LEU A 196 23.73 4.50 -21.88
CA LEU A 196 24.68 4.79 -22.95
C LEU A 196 24.30 3.97 -24.18
N TYR A 197 23.67 4.60 -25.18
CA TYR A 197 23.17 3.94 -26.37
C TYR A 197 24.20 4.03 -27.52
N VAL A 198 24.54 2.88 -28.10
CA VAL A 198 25.52 2.73 -29.20
C VAL A 198 24.77 2.33 -30.48
N PRO A 199 24.66 3.21 -31.48
CA PRO A 199 24.05 2.87 -32.77
C PRO A 199 24.77 1.75 -33.50
N SER A 200 24.06 0.98 -34.33
CA SER A 200 24.65 0.01 -35.24
C SER A 200 25.50 0.71 -36.30
N ALA A 201 26.48 0.02 -36.90
CA ALA A 201 27.45 0.60 -37.83
C ALA A 201 26.79 1.38 -38.99
N GLU A 202 25.69 0.87 -39.55
CA GLU A 202 24.92 1.51 -40.64
C GLU A 202 24.20 2.81 -40.25
N ASN A 203 24.01 3.04 -38.94
CA ASN A 203 23.26 4.19 -38.42
C ASN A 203 24.18 5.22 -37.73
N ARG A 204 25.49 5.15 -37.98
CA ARG A 204 26.48 6.10 -37.45
C ARG A 204 26.79 7.20 -38.48
N PRO A 205 26.94 8.47 -38.06
CA PRO A 205 26.61 9.00 -36.74
C PRO A 205 25.09 9.11 -36.56
N MET A 206 24.60 8.85 -35.34
CA MET A 206 23.22 9.12 -34.94
C MET A 206 23.16 10.46 -34.17
N ARG A 207 22.25 11.36 -34.57
CA ARG A 207 22.08 12.69 -33.96
C ARG A 207 20.60 12.97 -33.69
N ILE A 208 20.33 13.88 -32.76
CA ILE A 208 18.97 14.28 -32.38
C ILE A 208 18.60 15.57 -33.13
N ARG A 209 17.44 15.61 -33.78
CA ARG A 209 16.86 16.82 -34.39
C ARG A 209 15.84 17.44 -33.42
N ALA A 210 15.95 18.74 -33.19
CA ALA A 210 15.09 19.52 -32.31
C ALA A 210 14.58 20.75 -33.08
N GLY A 211 13.32 20.71 -33.53
CA GLY A 211 12.79 21.66 -34.51
C GLY A 211 13.58 21.63 -35.81
N ASP A 212 13.85 22.80 -36.38
CA ASP A 212 14.59 22.95 -37.65
C ASP A 212 16.11 22.70 -37.50
N GLY A 213 16.61 22.48 -36.28
CA GLY A 213 18.04 22.35 -35.97
C GLY A 213 18.48 20.97 -35.49
N ILE A 214 19.76 20.65 -35.69
CA ILE A 214 20.40 19.49 -35.05
C ILE A 214 20.81 19.89 -33.62
N LYS A 215 20.37 19.12 -32.63
CA LYS A 215 20.69 19.32 -31.22
C LYS A 215 22.18 19.07 -30.99
N SER A 216 22.87 20.06 -30.42
CA SER A 216 24.34 20.01 -30.22
C SER A 216 24.78 18.89 -29.26
N ALA A 217 23.99 18.60 -28.22
CA ALA A 217 24.24 17.48 -27.31
C ALA A 217 23.52 16.20 -27.79
N PRO A 218 24.21 15.06 -27.97
CA PRO A 218 23.62 13.78 -28.36
C PRO A 218 22.97 13.08 -27.15
N ALA A 219 22.13 13.80 -26.40
CA ALA A 219 21.65 13.36 -25.10
C ALA A 219 20.28 13.95 -24.76
N PHE A 220 19.47 13.20 -24.01
CA PHE A 220 18.14 13.61 -23.55
C PHE A 220 17.79 13.01 -22.19
N ILE A 221 16.87 13.66 -21.47
CA ILE A 221 16.44 13.24 -20.13
C ILE A 221 15.03 12.67 -20.23
N MET A 222 14.81 11.51 -19.62
CA MET A 222 13.49 10.96 -19.36
C MET A 222 13.03 11.45 -17.99
N PRO A 223 12.00 12.32 -17.90
CA PRO A 223 11.58 12.93 -16.64
C PRO A 223 11.36 11.89 -15.54
N GLN A 224 11.94 12.14 -14.36
CA GLN A 224 11.86 11.29 -13.15
C GLN A 224 12.43 9.87 -13.28
N ARG A 225 12.83 9.42 -14.47
CA ARG A 225 13.27 8.05 -14.75
C ARG A 225 14.76 7.91 -15.03
N GLY A 226 15.37 8.89 -15.70
CA GLY A 226 16.74 8.69 -16.17
C GLY A 226 17.24 9.64 -17.24
N GLY A 227 18.40 9.31 -17.77
CA GLY A 227 19.07 10.03 -18.86
C GLY A 227 19.62 9.06 -19.89
N VAL A 228 19.55 9.44 -21.16
CA VAL A 228 20.10 8.69 -22.29
C VAL A 228 21.14 9.56 -22.98
N VAL A 229 22.28 8.95 -23.31
CA VAL A 229 23.35 9.53 -24.12
C VAL A 229 23.61 8.62 -25.30
N ILE A 230 23.51 9.17 -26.51
CA ILE A 230 23.86 8.49 -27.75
C ILE A 230 25.38 8.63 -27.95
N PHE A 231 26.09 7.50 -27.87
CA PHE A 231 27.52 7.43 -28.10
C PHE A 231 27.79 6.98 -29.53
N ASN A 232 28.31 7.91 -30.33
CA ASN A 232 28.87 7.61 -31.64
C ASN A 232 30.36 7.27 -31.43
N PRO A 233 30.77 5.99 -31.50
CA PRO A 233 32.18 5.65 -31.45
C PRO A 233 32.91 6.25 -32.66
N PRO A 234 34.24 6.50 -32.55
CA PRO A 234 35.03 6.89 -33.72
C PRO A 234 34.95 5.82 -34.81
N PRO A 235 35.04 6.18 -36.10
CA PRO A 235 35.10 5.21 -37.17
C PRO A 235 36.33 4.32 -36.97
N SER A 236 36.13 3.00 -36.99
CA SER A 236 37.23 2.03 -37.05
C SER A 236 38.03 2.25 -38.33
N SER A 237 39.36 2.14 -38.26
CA SER A 237 40.21 2.17 -39.46
C SER A 237 39.73 1.15 -40.49
N PRO A 238 39.79 1.45 -41.81
CA PRO A 238 39.25 0.59 -42.87
C PRO A 238 39.91 -0.78 -42.99
N GLU A 239 41.03 -1.00 -42.29
CA GLU A 239 41.77 -2.28 -42.23
C GLU A 239 41.25 -3.23 -41.13
N SER A 240 40.42 -2.76 -40.19
CA SER A 240 39.84 -3.60 -39.14
C SER A 240 38.61 -4.35 -39.65
N PRO A 241 38.57 -5.70 -39.62
CA PRO A 241 37.40 -6.43 -40.07
C PRO A 241 36.17 -6.07 -39.22
N SER A 242 35.04 -5.85 -39.89
CA SER A 242 33.80 -5.31 -39.29
C SER A 242 33.24 -6.14 -38.13
N LEU A 243 33.63 -7.41 -38.01
CA LEU A 243 33.25 -8.33 -36.92
C LEU A 243 33.96 -8.07 -35.58
N VAL A 244 34.96 -7.19 -35.52
CA VAL A 244 35.74 -6.93 -34.30
C VAL A 244 34.97 -6.07 -33.30
N SER A 245 35.07 -6.42 -32.01
CA SER A 245 34.54 -5.63 -30.90
C SER A 245 35.30 -4.32 -30.73
N LEU A 246 34.59 -3.24 -30.43
CA LEU A 246 35.24 -1.95 -30.16
C LEU A 246 35.76 -1.90 -28.72
N ASP A 247 36.99 -2.39 -28.54
CA ASP A 247 37.76 -2.27 -27.30
C ASP A 247 38.26 -0.83 -27.15
N LEU A 248 37.39 0.02 -26.61
CA LEU A 248 37.65 1.45 -26.43
C LEU A 248 38.29 1.72 -25.06
N PRO A 249 39.32 2.59 -24.98
CA PRO A 249 39.89 2.99 -23.71
C PRO A 249 38.87 3.82 -22.90
N SER A 250 38.95 3.76 -21.56
CA SER A 250 38.05 4.48 -20.65
C SER A 250 37.96 5.99 -20.95
N SER A 251 39.03 6.59 -21.49
CA SER A 251 39.05 7.99 -21.93
C SER A 251 38.04 8.33 -23.03
N ALA A 252 37.69 7.38 -23.91
CA ALA A 252 36.71 7.57 -24.99
C ALA A 252 35.28 7.80 -24.45
N PHE A 253 34.96 7.24 -23.27
CA PHE A 253 33.66 7.39 -22.61
C PHE A 253 33.54 8.70 -21.81
N ALA A 254 34.65 9.40 -21.53
CA ALA A 254 34.66 10.59 -20.68
C ALA A 254 33.70 11.72 -21.14
N PRO A 255 33.49 12.02 -22.44
CA PRO A 255 32.49 12.98 -22.88
C PRO A 255 31.06 12.55 -22.51
N SER A 256 30.73 11.27 -22.71
CA SER A 256 29.42 10.71 -22.39
C SER A 256 29.16 10.72 -20.89
N PHE A 257 30.15 10.34 -20.07
CA PHE A 257 30.02 10.40 -18.61
C PHE A 257 29.89 11.83 -18.08
N ARG A 258 30.50 12.84 -18.74
CA ARG A 258 30.23 14.25 -18.40
C ARG A 258 28.80 14.69 -18.72
N LEU A 259 28.13 14.08 -19.70
CA LEU A 259 26.71 14.31 -19.97
C LEU A 259 25.83 13.56 -18.97
N LEU A 260 26.13 12.30 -18.66
CA LEU A 260 25.43 11.51 -17.64
C LEU A 260 25.49 12.19 -16.26
N GLU A 261 26.64 12.73 -15.85
CA GLU A 261 26.77 13.51 -14.60
C GLU A 261 25.86 14.76 -14.61
N GLN A 262 25.77 15.46 -15.73
CA GLN A 262 24.91 16.65 -15.86
C GLN A 262 23.42 16.27 -15.83
N GLN A 263 23.03 15.17 -16.47
CA GLN A 263 21.68 14.62 -16.39
C GLN A 263 21.34 14.19 -14.95
N LEU A 264 22.26 13.53 -14.24
CA LEU A 264 22.09 13.13 -12.85
C LEU A 264 21.93 14.36 -11.92
N ARG A 265 22.70 15.43 -12.12
CA ARG A 265 22.50 16.71 -11.39
C ARG A 265 21.09 17.27 -11.59
N ILE A 266 20.57 17.25 -12.83
CA ILE A 266 19.22 17.74 -13.15
C ILE A 266 18.17 16.83 -12.49
N LEU A 267 18.28 15.50 -12.63
CA LEU A 267 17.37 14.53 -12.03
C LEU A 267 17.34 14.63 -10.49
N LEU A 268 18.47 14.93 -9.85
CA LEU A 268 18.56 15.11 -8.40
C LEU A 268 18.14 16.50 -7.91
N GLY A 269 17.94 17.48 -8.81
CA GLY A 269 17.42 18.81 -8.49
C GLY A 269 18.47 19.92 -8.30
N LEU A 270 19.74 19.67 -8.64
CA LEU A 270 20.84 20.66 -8.58
C LEU A 270 20.89 21.61 -9.78
N GLY A 271 20.14 21.33 -10.84
CA GLY A 271 20.12 22.12 -12.07
C GLY A 271 21.31 21.87 -13.01
N ALA A 272 21.36 22.63 -14.11
CA ALA A 272 22.25 22.36 -15.24
C ALA A 272 23.59 23.14 -15.23
N ALA A 273 23.78 24.08 -14.29
CA ALA A 273 24.92 24.97 -14.28
C ALA A 273 26.20 24.28 -13.76
N ARG A 274 27.17 24.04 -14.66
CA ARG A 274 28.58 23.88 -14.28
C ARG A 274 29.28 25.20 -14.50
N LEU A 275 29.85 25.79 -13.44
CA LEU A 275 31.05 26.63 -13.58
C LEU A 275 32.09 26.28 -12.51
N ASN A 276 31.73 26.21 -11.22
CA ASN A 276 32.65 25.77 -10.15
C ASN A 276 31.94 24.93 -9.08
N GLY A 277 32.28 23.64 -9.01
CA GLY A 277 31.85 22.73 -7.93
C GLY A 277 30.33 22.45 -7.85
N VAL A 278 29.90 22.00 -6.68
CA VAL A 278 28.54 22.18 -6.17
C VAL A 278 28.67 23.19 -5.04
N GLU A 279 28.04 24.34 -5.18
CA GLU A 279 28.09 25.40 -4.17
C GLU A 279 27.33 24.96 -2.92
N GLN A 280 27.87 25.22 -1.72
CA GLN A 280 27.22 24.80 -0.46
C GLN A 280 25.79 25.36 -0.35
N ALA A 281 25.58 26.61 -0.75
CA ALA A 281 24.25 27.23 -0.82
C ALA A 281 23.28 26.55 -1.82
N GLN A 282 23.77 25.81 -2.83
CA GLN A 282 22.90 24.97 -3.68
C GLN A 282 22.52 23.67 -2.97
N VAL A 283 23.46 23.06 -2.23
CA VAL A 283 23.16 21.90 -1.38
C VAL A 283 22.12 22.29 -0.34
N ASP A 284 22.32 23.37 0.42
CA ASP A 284 21.41 23.81 1.49
C ASP A 284 19.97 24.07 1.00
N ARG A 285 19.83 24.69 -0.18
CA ARG A 285 18.52 24.86 -0.85
C ARG A 285 17.91 23.51 -1.24
N LEU A 286 18.71 22.57 -1.73
CA LEU A 286 18.26 21.21 -2.02
C LEU A 286 17.83 20.49 -0.74
N ILE A 287 18.58 20.58 0.38
CA ILE A 287 18.21 19.98 1.67
C ILE A 287 16.82 20.47 2.10
N HIS A 288 16.61 21.78 2.12
CA HIS A 288 15.34 22.38 2.55
C HIS A 288 14.17 21.93 1.66
N ARG A 289 14.38 21.92 0.34
CA ARG A 289 13.38 21.44 -0.62
C ARG A 289 13.06 19.95 -0.38
N ARG A 290 14.08 19.09 -0.24
CA ARG A 290 13.91 17.65 -0.02
C ARG A 290 13.27 17.34 1.33
N MET A 291 13.57 18.12 2.37
CA MET A 291 12.94 18.00 3.69
C MET A 291 11.45 18.30 3.60
N ARG A 292 11.06 19.37 2.88
CA ARG A 292 9.65 19.70 2.65
C ARG A 292 8.94 18.59 1.85
N GLU A 293 9.52 18.14 0.75
CA GLU A 293 8.99 17.03 -0.08
C GLU A 293 8.82 15.72 0.74
N ALA A 294 9.77 15.42 1.64
CA ALA A 294 9.71 14.23 2.50
C ALA A 294 8.61 14.31 3.56
N VAL A 295 8.43 15.46 4.21
CA VAL A 295 7.37 15.65 5.21
C VAL A 295 5.99 15.72 4.58
N GLU A 296 5.84 16.40 3.45
CA GLU A 296 4.60 16.44 2.66
C GLU A 296 4.14 15.00 2.31
N GLY A 297 5.04 14.21 1.70
CA GLY A 297 4.74 12.81 1.38
C GLY A 297 4.52 11.91 2.61
N CYS A 298 5.18 12.19 3.74
CA CYS A 298 4.94 11.48 5.01
C CYS A 298 3.53 11.78 5.54
N VAL A 299 3.14 13.05 5.59
CA VAL A 299 1.82 13.52 6.05
C VAL A 299 0.70 12.94 5.18
N GLU A 300 0.82 13.02 3.85
CA GLU A 300 -0.12 12.39 2.91
C GLU A 300 -0.25 10.87 3.17
N THR A 301 0.86 10.17 3.40
CA THR A 301 0.86 8.73 3.67
C THR A 301 0.20 8.40 5.01
N LEU A 302 0.45 9.19 6.06
CA LEU A 302 -0.19 9.02 7.37
C LEU A 302 -1.70 9.30 7.30
N GLN A 303 -2.12 10.34 6.57
CA GLN A 303 -3.54 10.60 6.32
C GLN A 303 -4.19 9.46 5.52
N ALA A 304 -3.54 8.94 4.48
CA ALA A 304 -4.01 7.80 3.71
C ALA A 304 -4.15 6.55 4.59
N THR A 305 -3.20 6.31 5.50
CA THR A 305 -3.23 5.22 6.48
C THR A 305 -4.42 5.35 7.43
N VAL A 306 -4.65 6.53 8.01
CA VAL A 306 -5.80 6.79 8.91
C VAL A 306 -7.13 6.69 8.16
N LYS A 307 -7.19 7.19 6.92
CA LYS A 307 -8.37 7.07 6.05
C LYS A 307 -8.69 5.60 5.75
N MET A 308 -7.71 4.82 5.32
CA MET A 308 -7.85 3.38 5.08
C MET A 308 -8.27 2.63 6.35
N ALA A 309 -7.69 2.97 7.50
CA ALA A 309 -8.05 2.43 8.82
C ALA A 309 -9.47 2.76 9.27
N ARG A 310 -10.06 3.86 8.77
CA ARG A 310 -11.47 4.22 9.02
C ARG A 310 -12.41 3.55 8.02
N ASP A 311 -12.04 3.61 6.74
CA ASP A 311 -12.90 3.20 5.62
C ASP A 311 -12.99 1.65 5.51
N ILE A 312 -12.03 0.90 6.05
CA ILE A 312 -12.07 -0.58 6.15
C ILE A 312 -12.16 -1.02 7.64
N PRO A 313 -13.38 -1.23 8.19
CA PRO A 313 -13.56 -1.42 9.65
C PRO A 313 -13.01 -2.74 10.20
N ASN A 314 -12.95 -3.79 9.37
CA ASN A 314 -12.44 -5.11 9.73
C ASN A 314 -10.94 -5.31 9.39
N MET A 315 -10.20 -4.24 9.06
CA MET A 315 -8.76 -4.33 8.80
C MET A 315 -7.97 -4.61 10.08
N ARG A 316 -7.00 -5.53 9.99
CA ARG A 316 -6.09 -5.88 11.08
C ARG A 316 -4.99 -4.84 11.22
N ILE A 317 -5.02 -4.07 12.31
CA ILE A 317 -3.97 -3.10 12.64
C ILE A 317 -3.11 -3.71 13.75
N GLY A 318 -1.99 -4.31 13.36
CA GLY A 318 -1.04 -4.93 14.27
C GLY A 318 -0.28 -3.92 15.15
N ARG A 319 0.44 -4.44 16.15
CA ARG A 319 1.32 -3.62 17.00
C ARG A 319 2.39 -2.90 16.17
N ASP A 320 3.03 -3.60 15.23
CA ASP A 320 4.15 -3.07 14.45
C ASP A 320 3.72 -1.88 13.58
N VAL A 321 2.53 -1.94 12.97
CA VAL A 321 1.93 -0.81 12.24
C VAL A 321 1.68 0.38 13.16
N GLN A 322 1.09 0.15 14.34
CA GLN A 322 0.85 1.22 15.33
C GLN A 322 2.16 1.85 15.81
N GLU A 323 3.20 1.04 16.01
CA GLU A 323 4.51 1.46 16.51
C GLU A 323 5.28 2.25 15.44
N ARG A 324 5.29 1.79 14.18
CA ARG A 324 5.85 2.54 13.04
C ARG A 324 5.16 3.90 12.83
N VAL A 325 3.82 3.97 12.94
CA VAL A 325 3.09 5.24 12.84
C VAL A 325 3.45 6.21 13.97
N LYS A 326 3.62 5.72 15.21
CA LYS A 326 4.09 6.56 16.33
C LYS A 326 5.52 7.06 16.09
N GLN A 327 6.44 6.15 15.78
CA GLN A 327 7.83 6.49 15.47
C GLN A 327 7.96 7.46 14.28
N ALA A 328 7.08 7.36 13.27
CA ALA A 328 7.03 8.31 12.16
C ALA A 328 6.64 9.72 12.63
N LEU A 329 5.61 9.85 13.47
CA LEU A 329 5.22 11.14 14.05
C LEU A 329 6.30 11.71 14.98
N ASP A 330 6.92 10.88 15.81
CA ASP A 330 8.01 11.29 16.69
C ASP A 330 9.24 11.74 15.87
N ALA A 331 9.47 11.12 14.71
CA ALA A 331 10.49 11.55 13.75
C ALA A 331 10.13 12.86 13.03
N LEU A 332 8.84 13.13 12.74
CA LEU A 332 8.41 14.45 12.23
C LEU A 332 8.62 15.56 13.29
N ASP A 333 8.29 15.30 14.56
CA ASP A 333 8.53 16.25 15.64
C ASP A 333 10.03 16.55 15.81
N ASN A 334 10.89 15.52 15.73
CA ASN A 334 12.35 15.68 15.68
C ASN A 334 12.82 16.46 14.43
N ALA A 335 12.20 16.25 13.26
CA ALA A 335 12.52 16.99 12.04
C ALA A 335 12.19 18.49 12.16
N SER A 336 11.11 18.85 12.85
CA SER A 336 10.73 20.26 13.09
C SER A 336 11.56 20.97 14.16
N SER A 337 12.20 20.23 15.06
CA SER A 337 12.98 20.77 16.18
C SER A 337 14.50 20.70 15.98
N ALA A 338 14.98 19.97 14.97
CA ALA A 338 16.39 19.84 14.64
C ALA A 338 17.01 21.17 14.18
N SER A 339 18.08 21.61 14.84
CA SER A 339 18.79 22.85 14.50
C SER A 339 19.66 22.73 13.25
N ALA A 340 20.09 21.52 12.88
CA ALA A 340 20.92 21.27 11.71
C ALA A 340 20.05 20.77 10.53
N PRO A 341 20.16 21.35 9.33
CA PRO A 341 19.27 21.03 8.20
C PRO A 341 19.46 19.59 7.70
N VAL A 342 20.67 19.03 7.80
CA VAL A 342 20.96 17.63 7.45
C VAL A 342 20.23 16.67 8.40
N ASP A 343 20.22 16.96 9.70
CA ASP A 343 19.51 16.13 10.68
C ASP A 343 18.00 16.27 10.56
N ALA A 344 17.51 17.47 10.27
CA ALA A 344 16.10 17.71 9.98
C ALA A 344 15.61 16.89 8.77
N LEU A 345 16.38 16.88 7.66
CA LEU A 345 16.13 16.01 6.50
C LEU A 345 16.20 14.52 6.87
N ARG A 346 17.21 14.11 7.65
CA ARG A 346 17.39 12.71 8.07
C ARG A 346 16.20 12.20 8.87
N HIS A 347 15.67 13.02 9.79
CA HIS A 347 14.46 12.70 10.55
C HIS A 347 13.19 12.70 9.66
N ALA A 348 13.05 13.65 8.74
CA ALA A 348 11.94 13.66 7.78
C ALA A 348 11.92 12.42 6.85
N ALA A 349 13.10 12.03 6.34
CA ALA A 349 13.25 10.84 5.50
C ALA A 349 12.96 9.53 6.27
N LEU A 350 13.39 9.45 7.53
CA LEU A 350 13.07 8.35 8.42
C LEU A 350 11.55 8.27 8.66
N ALA A 351 10.91 9.40 8.95
CA ALA A 351 9.46 9.48 9.14
C ALA A 351 8.69 8.97 7.90
N GLN A 352 9.06 9.46 6.71
CA GLN A 352 8.47 9.04 5.45
C GLN A 352 8.63 7.53 5.22
N THR A 353 9.82 6.98 5.49
CA THR A 353 10.12 5.55 5.36
C THR A 353 9.23 4.71 6.29
N LEU A 354 9.10 5.10 7.57
CA LEU A 354 8.26 4.41 8.54
C LEU A 354 6.77 4.50 8.19
N ALA A 355 6.30 5.67 7.73
CA ALA A 355 4.92 5.86 7.28
C ALA A 355 4.60 4.98 6.07
N SER A 356 5.48 4.92 5.06
CA SER A 356 5.31 4.03 3.91
C SER A 356 5.31 2.56 4.30
N GLN A 357 6.22 2.14 5.19
CA GLN A 357 6.26 0.76 5.70
C GLN A 357 5.00 0.38 6.49
N ALA A 358 4.40 1.32 7.23
CA ALA A 358 3.15 1.10 7.95
C ALA A 358 1.94 1.02 7.00
N TYR A 359 1.92 1.83 5.94
CA TYR A 359 0.86 1.84 4.94
C TYR A 359 0.84 0.56 4.09
N PHE A 360 2.02 0.08 3.67
CA PHE A 360 2.19 -1.13 2.87
C PHE A 360 2.41 -2.41 3.69
N ASP A 361 2.15 -2.40 5.01
CA ASP A 361 2.31 -3.59 5.85
C ASP A 361 1.36 -4.73 5.40
N PRO A 362 1.82 -5.99 5.30
CA PRO A 362 0.98 -7.11 4.90
C PRO A 362 -0.31 -7.29 5.71
N SER A 363 -0.37 -6.83 6.97
CA SER A 363 -1.61 -6.88 7.78
C SER A 363 -2.67 -5.86 7.35
N MET A 364 -2.23 -4.78 6.69
CA MET A 364 -3.08 -3.72 6.16
C MET A 364 -3.59 -4.04 4.75
N VAL A 365 -2.94 -4.96 4.02
CA VAL A 365 -3.41 -5.41 2.70
C VAL A 365 -4.73 -6.17 2.84
N ALA A 366 -5.75 -5.75 2.09
CA ALA A 366 -7.16 -6.14 2.27
C ALA A 366 -7.54 -7.60 1.88
N LEU A 367 -6.59 -8.54 1.89
CA LEU A 367 -6.75 -9.95 1.48
C LEU A 367 -7.77 -10.77 2.31
N LEU A 368 -8.39 -10.16 3.33
CA LEU A 368 -9.36 -10.78 4.23
C LEU A 368 -10.64 -9.94 4.43
N TYR A 369 -10.95 -8.98 3.55
CA TYR A 369 -12.20 -8.22 3.66
C TYR A 369 -13.42 -9.08 3.28
N PHE A 370 -13.97 -9.77 4.29
CA PHE A 370 -15.33 -10.30 4.26
C PHE A 370 -16.27 -9.22 4.84
N PRO A 371 -17.21 -8.67 4.04
CA PRO A 371 -18.21 -7.76 4.56
C PRO A 371 -19.09 -8.46 5.60
N ASP A 372 -19.57 -7.72 6.60
CA ASP A 372 -20.34 -8.29 7.70
C ASP A 372 -21.65 -8.94 7.21
N GLU A 373 -22.23 -8.44 6.10
CA GLU A 373 -23.40 -9.03 5.43
C GLU A 373 -23.14 -10.48 5.01
N HIS A 374 -21.96 -10.78 4.46
CA HIS A 374 -21.58 -12.14 4.05
C HIS A 374 -21.31 -13.02 5.26
N LYS A 375 -20.70 -12.46 6.32
CA LYS A 375 -20.52 -13.14 7.61
C LYS A 375 -21.87 -13.58 8.19
N TYR A 376 -22.86 -12.68 8.25
CA TYR A 376 -24.19 -13.01 8.75
C TYR A 376 -24.96 -13.96 7.81
N ALA A 377 -24.83 -13.81 6.49
CA ALA A 377 -25.48 -14.71 5.52
C ALA A 377 -25.02 -16.18 5.68
N ILE A 378 -23.75 -16.42 6.00
CA ILE A 378 -23.21 -17.77 6.26
C ILE A 378 -23.68 -18.30 7.62
N TYR A 379 -23.69 -17.48 8.67
CA TYR A 379 -24.01 -17.92 10.03
C TYR A 379 -25.51 -18.05 10.33
N THR A 380 -26.38 -17.29 9.64
CA THR A 380 -27.83 -17.27 9.92
C THR A 380 -28.50 -18.63 9.71
N PRO A 381 -28.27 -19.37 8.59
CA PRO A 381 -28.86 -20.71 8.41
C PRO A 381 -28.41 -21.74 9.44
N LEU A 382 -27.19 -21.61 9.99
CA LEU A 382 -26.65 -22.52 10.99
C LEU A 382 -27.25 -22.28 12.38
N PHE A 383 -27.33 -21.00 12.81
CA PHE A 383 -27.71 -20.67 14.17
C PHE A 383 -29.20 -20.42 14.39
N VAL A 384 -29.96 -19.91 13.40
CA VAL A 384 -31.39 -19.63 13.57
C VAL A 384 -32.21 -20.89 13.94
N PRO A 385 -32.03 -22.06 13.30
CA PRO A 385 -32.77 -23.27 13.66
C PRO A 385 -32.51 -23.75 15.10
N VAL A 386 -31.35 -23.42 15.67
CA VAL A 386 -30.97 -23.78 17.06
C VAL A 386 -31.44 -22.72 18.05
N ALA A 387 -31.30 -21.43 17.70
CA ALA A 387 -31.66 -20.31 18.57
C ALA A 387 -33.17 -20.18 18.80
N VAL A 388 -34.00 -20.40 17.78
CA VAL A 388 -35.46 -20.24 17.88
C VAL A 388 -36.09 -21.19 18.92
N PRO A 389 -35.83 -22.51 18.91
CA PRO A 389 -36.33 -23.42 19.95
C PRO A 389 -35.81 -23.08 21.36
N LEU A 390 -34.54 -22.68 21.50
CA LEU A 390 -33.95 -22.31 22.79
C LEU A 390 -34.59 -21.05 23.40
N LEU A 391 -34.86 -20.04 22.58
CA LEU A 391 -35.58 -18.81 23.00
C LEU A 391 -37.03 -19.12 23.37
N VAL A 392 -37.74 -19.93 22.59
CA VAL A 392 -39.12 -20.35 22.91
C VAL A 392 -39.16 -21.17 24.21
N GLY A 393 -38.17 -22.05 24.43
CA GLY A 393 -37.99 -22.80 25.68
C GLY A 393 -37.80 -21.88 26.88
N LEU A 394 -36.86 -20.93 26.80
CA LEU A 394 -36.60 -19.93 27.84
C LEU A 394 -37.86 -19.11 28.17
N LEU A 395 -38.55 -18.59 27.15
CA LEU A 395 -39.76 -17.77 27.33
C LEU A 395 -40.91 -18.54 27.98
N ARG A 396 -41.09 -19.83 27.65
CA ARG A 396 -42.10 -20.68 28.30
C ARG A 396 -41.76 -20.94 29.76
N GLU A 397 -40.48 -21.20 30.07
CA GLU A 397 -40.06 -21.44 31.45
C GLU A 397 -40.12 -20.17 32.31
N PHE A 398 -39.73 -19.01 31.76
CA PHE A 398 -39.83 -17.72 32.45
C PHE A 398 -41.30 -17.34 32.74
N LYS A 399 -42.22 -17.59 31.79
CA LYS A 399 -43.67 -17.42 32.02
C LYS A 399 -44.19 -18.37 33.11
N ALA A 400 -43.78 -19.64 33.09
CA ALA A 400 -44.17 -20.63 34.10
C ALA A 400 -43.67 -20.25 35.50
N TRP A 401 -42.41 -19.82 35.62
CA TRP A 401 -41.83 -19.32 36.87
C TRP A 401 -42.56 -18.08 37.39
N LYS A 402 -42.86 -17.10 36.52
CA LYS A 402 -43.60 -15.88 36.88
C LYS A 402 -45.04 -16.20 37.34
N LYS A 403 -45.70 -17.21 36.76
CA LYS A 403 -47.03 -17.69 37.20
C LYS A 403 -46.94 -18.35 38.58
N ALA A 404 -46.03 -19.30 38.77
CA ALA A 404 -45.83 -19.97 40.06
C ALA A 404 -45.44 -18.99 41.19
N ARG A 405 -44.71 -17.92 40.88
CA ARG A 405 -44.36 -16.87 41.84
C ARG A 405 -45.57 -16.00 42.22
N LYS A 406 -46.46 -15.70 41.27
CA LYS A 406 -47.75 -15.04 41.54
C LYS A 406 -48.70 -15.93 42.36
N GLU A 407 -48.77 -17.23 42.05
CA GLU A 407 -49.60 -18.19 42.79
C GLU A 407 -49.14 -18.33 44.24
N LYS A 408 -47.82 -18.40 44.50
CA LYS A 408 -47.27 -18.37 45.87
C LYS A 408 -47.52 -17.04 46.61
N MET A 409 -47.50 -15.91 45.90
CA MET A 409 -47.87 -14.61 46.48
C MET A 409 -49.38 -14.48 46.75
N ALA A 410 -50.22 -15.24 46.05
CA ALA A 410 -51.66 -15.28 46.28
C ALA A 410 -52.02 -16.24 47.43
N SER A 411 -51.40 -17.43 47.50
CA SER A 411 -51.64 -18.39 48.59
C SER A 411 -51.19 -17.84 49.95
N GLY A 412 -49.99 -17.24 50.03
CA GLY A 412 -49.52 -16.57 51.25
C GLY A 412 -50.35 -15.34 51.66
N LYS A 413 -51.26 -14.86 50.80
CA LYS A 413 -52.23 -13.80 51.11
C LYS A 413 -53.62 -14.33 51.51
N LEU A 414 -53.85 -15.64 51.35
CA LEU A 414 -55.03 -16.36 51.84
C LEU A 414 -54.74 -16.95 53.23
N GLU A 415 -53.59 -17.63 53.43
CA GLU A 415 -53.17 -18.10 54.76
C GLU A 415 -53.07 -16.96 55.80
N GLY A 416 -52.66 -15.76 55.37
CA GLY A 416 -52.64 -14.57 56.22
C GLY A 416 -54.01 -13.96 56.55
N ARG A 417 -55.12 -14.55 56.09
CA ARG A 417 -56.49 -14.05 56.28
C ARG A 417 -57.39 -15.01 57.05
N ASP A 418 -57.10 -16.30 57.03
CA ASP A 418 -57.83 -17.32 57.81
C ASP A 418 -57.30 -17.49 59.24
N GLY A 419 -56.17 -16.86 59.58
CA GLY A 419 -55.55 -16.90 60.92
C GLY A 419 -56.10 -15.92 61.96
N PHE A 420 -57.30 -15.33 61.78
CA PHE A 420 -57.84 -14.30 62.68
C PHE A 420 -59.35 -14.45 63.00
N VAL A 421 -59.87 -15.67 63.12
CA VAL A 421 -61.14 -15.93 63.82
C VAL A 421 -61.09 -17.29 64.53
N ASP A 422 -60.86 -17.30 65.85
CA ASP A 422 -61.68 -17.98 66.87
C ASP A 422 -61.08 -17.77 68.27
N GLY A 423 -61.89 -17.88 69.33
CA GLY A 423 -61.39 -18.10 70.70
C GLY A 423 -61.38 -16.93 71.67
N LYS A 424 -62.52 -16.22 71.86
CA LYS A 424 -62.78 -15.56 73.15
C LYS A 424 -64.26 -15.41 73.47
N ASP A 425 -64.81 -16.38 74.19
CA ASP A 425 -66.17 -16.38 74.73
C ASP A 425 -66.18 -17.04 76.11
N LYS A 426 -66.49 -16.26 77.17
CA LYS A 426 -66.73 -16.69 78.58
C LYS A 426 -65.52 -17.41 79.26
N VAL A 427 -65.44 -17.72 80.55
CA VAL A 427 -66.22 -17.39 81.75
C VAL A 427 -65.25 -16.74 82.75
N ASP A 428 -65.61 -15.73 83.54
CA ASP A 428 -66.82 -14.90 83.47
C ASP A 428 -66.55 -13.66 82.60
#